data_AF-A0A7S2B665-F1
#
_entry.id   AF-A0A7S2B665-F1
#
_cell.length_a   1.000
_cell.length_b   1.000
_cell.length_c   1.000
_cell.angle_alpha   90.00
_cell.angle_beta   90.00
_cell.angle_gamma   90.00
#
_symmetry.space_group_name_H-M   'P 1'
#
loop_
_entity.id
_entity.type
_entity.pdbx_description
1 polymer ?
#
loop_
_entity_poly.entity_id
_entity_poly.type
_entity_poly.pdbx_seq_one_letter_code
_entity_poly.pdbx_strand_id
1 'polypeptide(L)'
;VGWWSLQGAYAYTALSRAVFGGAVAMIIWLCITGNCPVIDSLLSLQLFSTPAKLTYSAYLTHPIIIRMYYYQRTALIHYSAVEHLTIFVSMAAYSYAVSFALNLLIELPSGRLIKLAMTR
;
A
#
# COMPACT_ATOMS: atom_id res chain seq x y z
N VAL A 1 -12.25 -3.57 -30.31
CA VAL A 1 -12.96 -4.87 -30.18
C VAL A 1 -12.93 -5.26 -28.72
N GLY A 2 -13.96 -4.89 -27.96
CA GLY A 2 -14.05 -5.12 -26.52
C GLY A 2 -15.15 -6.13 -26.23
N TRP A 3 -14.80 -7.24 -25.61
CA TRP A 3 -15.68 -8.36 -25.26
C TRP A 3 -16.62 -8.04 -24.08
N TRP A 4 -16.77 -6.76 -23.74
CA TRP A 4 -17.50 -6.24 -22.58
C TRP A 4 -18.48 -5.15 -23.00
N SER A 5 -19.69 -5.15 -22.42
CA SER A 5 -20.65 -4.07 -22.63
C SER A 5 -20.16 -2.79 -21.94
N LEU A 6 -20.39 -1.62 -22.58
CA LEU A 6 -19.98 -0.31 -22.04
C LEU A 6 -20.57 -0.07 -20.63
N GLN A 7 -21.82 -0.48 -20.43
CA GLN A 7 -22.51 -0.42 -19.14
C GLN A 7 -21.81 -1.30 -18.08
N GLY A 8 -21.35 -2.49 -18.47
CA GLY A 8 -20.59 -3.38 -17.60
C GLY A 8 -19.25 -2.80 -17.17
N ALA A 9 -18.57 -2.07 -18.07
CA ALA A 9 -17.30 -1.40 -17.73
C ALA A 9 -17.50 -0.30 -16.68
N TYR A 10 -18.50 0.55 -16.84
CA TYR A 10 -18.81 1.59 -15.84
C TYR A 10 -19.19 0.98 -14.49
N ALA A 11 -20.08 -0.03 -14.50
CA ALA A 11 -20.46 -0.73 -13.28
C ALA A 11 -19.25 -1.37 -12.58
N TYR A 12 -18.35 -2.03 -13.31
CA TYR A 12 -17.14 -2.64 -12.76
C TYR A 12 -16.22 -1.59 -12.13
N THR A 13 -15.95 -0.48 -12.81
CA THR A 13 -15.06 0.57 -12.28
C THR A 13 -15.62 1.22 -11.00
N ALA A 14 -16.94 1.42 -10.91
CA ALA A 14 -17.58 2.00 -9.74
C ALA A 14 -17.66 1.02 -8.55
N LEU A 15 -18.03 -0.24 -8.82
CA LEU A 15 -18.31 -1.22 -7.77
C LEU A 15 -17.07 -1.96 -7.29
N SER A 16 -16.04 -2.14 -8.13
CA SER A 16 -14.85 -2.93 -7.80
C SER A 16 -14.21 -2.53 -6.47
N ARG A 17 -14.01 -1.23 -6.23
CA ARG A 17 -13.42 -0.71 -4.98
C ARG A 17 -14.33 -0.90 -3.77
N ALA A 18 -15.64 -0.70 -3.96
CA ALA A 18 -16.63 -0.85 -2.89
C ALA A 18 -16.78 -2.32 -2.49
N VAL A 19 -16.86 -3.23 -3.46
CA VAL A 19 -16.93 -4.68 -3.24
C VAL A 19 -15.66 -5.18 -2.56
N PHE A 20 -14.48 -4.72 -2.99
CA PHE A 20 -13.22 -5.07 -2.33
C PHE A 20 -13.21 -4.61 -0.86
N GLY A 21 -13.58 -3.35 -0.60
CA GLY A 21 -13.68 -2.82 0.76
C GLY A 21 -14.69 -3.59 1.62
N GLY A 22 -15.86 -3.91 1.07
CA GLY A 22 -16.90 -4.69 1.74
C GLY A 22 -16.44 -6.13 2.05
N ALA A 23 -15.74 -6.78 1.11
CA ALA A 23 -15.19 -8.11 1.32
C ALA A 23 -14.15 -8.11 2.45
N VAL A 24 -13.25 -7.12 2.49
CA VAL A 24 -12.28 -6.98 3.59
C VAL A 24 -12.98 -6.72 4.92
N ALA A 25 -13.99 -5.85 4.94
CA ALA A 25 -14.78 -5.58 6.14
C ALA A 25 -15.49 -6.83 6.67
N MET A 26 -16.03 -7.67 5.79
CA MET A 26 -16.65 -8.94 6.16
C MET A 26 -15.63 -9.92 6.75
N ILE A 27 -14.41 -10.01 6.20
CA ILE A 27 -13.33 -10.82 6.76
C ILE A 27 -12.98 -10.34 8.18
N ILE A 28 -12.85 -9.04 8.39
CA ILE A 28 -12.57 -8.46 9.71
C ILE A 28 -13.70 -8.80 10.70
N TRP A 29 -14.97 -8.67 10.26
CA TRP A 29 -16.12 -9.04 11.08
C TRP A 29 -16.12 -10.52 11.48
N LEU A 30 -15.75 -11.42 10.57
CA LEU A 30 -15.59 -12.85 10.86
C LEU A 30 -14.44 -13.14 11.84
N CYS A 31 -13.35 -12.38 11.80
CA CYS A 31 -12.25 -12.50 12.75
C CYS A 31 -12.70 -12.06 14.16
N ILE A 32 -13.41 -10.92 14.27
CA ILE A 32 -13.93 -10.41 15.55
C ILE A 32 -14.94 -11.40 16.17
N THR A 33 -15.75 -12.07 15.34
CA THR A 33 -16.75 -13.06 15.81
C THR A 33 -16.11 -14.41 16.18
N GLY A 34 -14.82 -14.62 15.91
CA GLY A 34 -14.12 -15.88 16.23
C GLY A 34 -14.42 -17.04 15.27
N ASN A 35 -15.10 -16.79 14.16
CA ASN A 35 -15.49 -17.83 13.20
C ASN A 35 -14.33 -18.28 12.28
N CYS A 36 -13.20 -17.56 12.27
CA CYS A 36 -12.08 -17.82 11.35
C CYS A 36 -10.71 -17.76 12.09
N PRO A 37 -10.39 -18.73 12.98
CA PRO A 37 -9.18 -18.66 13.81
C PRO A 37 -7.86 -18.74 13.02
N VAL A 38 -7.86 -19.38 11.85
CA VAL A 38 -6.68 -19.46 10.97
C VAL A 38 -6.32 -18.10 10.38
N ILE A 39 -7.32 -17.35 9.92
CA ILE A 39 -7.13 -16.02 9.32
C ILE A 39 -6.73 -15.02 10.41
N ASP A 40 -7.37 -15.10 11.58
CA ASP A 40 -7.04 -14.25 12.73
C ASP A 40 -5.59 -14.44 13.19
N SER A 41 -5.12 -15.69 13.29
CA SER A 41 -3.72 -15.99 13.63
C SER A 41 -2.74 -15.43 12.58
N LEU A 42 -3.09 -15.53 11.29
CA LEU A 42 -2.26 -14.98 10.22
C LEU A 42 -2.22 -13.45 10.25
N LEU A 43 -3.35 -12.78 10.50
CA LEU A 43 -3.43 -11.32 10.56
C LEU A 43 -2.80 -10.74 11.83
N SER A 44 -2.82 -11.51 12.93
CA SER A 44 -2.23 -11.17 14.23
C SER A 44 -0.70 -11.31 14.25
N LEU A 45 -0.10 -11.91 13.22
CA LEU A 45 1.36 -12.03 13.13
C LEU A 45 2.02 -10.65 13.24
N GLN A 46 2.92 -10.52 14.22
CA GLN A 46 3.73 -9.32 14.44
C GLN A 46 4.57 -8.94 13.19
N LEU A 47 4.82 -9.91 12.32
CA LEU A 47 5.42 -9.71 11.01
C LEU A 47 4.64 -8.74 10.12
N PHE A 48 3.30 -8.68 10.22
CA PHE A 48 2.47 -7.71 9.48
C PHE A 48 2.37 -6.35 10.19
N SER A 49 2.62 -6.30 11.50
CA SER A 49 2.56 -5.05 12.28
C SER A 49 3.65 -4.06 11.86
N THR A 50 4.87 -4.53 11.63
CA THR A 50 5.99 -3.69 11.17
C THR A 50 5.73 -3.07 9.79
N PRO A 51 5.48 -3.85 8.71
CA PRO A 51 5.24 -3.29 7.39
C PRO A 51 4.01 -2.39 7.39
N ALA A 52 2.95 -2.68 8.15
CA ALA A 52 1.75 -1.82 8.24
C ALA A 52 2.08 -0.37 8.65
N LYS A 53 3.02 -0.18 9.58
CA LYS A 53 3.48 1.17 9.97
C LYS A 53 4.26 1.84 8.84
N LEU A 54 5.11 1.08 8.16
CA LEU A 54 5.87 1.59 7.01
C LEU A 54 4.99 1.90 5.80
N THR A 55 3.84 1.24 5.63
CA THR A 55 2.97 1.45 4.47
C THR A 55 2.44 2.88 4.40
N TYR A 56 2.18 3.52 5.56
CA TYR A 56 1.79 4.92 5.60
C TYR A 56 2.89 5.83 5.07
N SER A 57 4.11 5.65 5.56
CA SER A 57 5.27 6.41 5.11
C SER A 57 5.63 6.08 3.66
N ALA A 58 5.38 4.86 3.18
CA ALA A 58 5.50 4.46 1.76
C ALA A 58 4.45 5.13 0.87
N TYR A 59 3.21 5.27 1.35
CA TYR A 59 2.15 5.94 0.62
C TYR A 59 2.46 7.42 0.35
N LEU A 60 3.09 8.11 1.31
CA LEU A 60 3.49 9.52 1.16
C LEU A 60 4.69 9.70 0.20
N THR A 61 5.67 8.80 0.22
CA THR A 61 6.89 8.90 -0.60
C THR A 61 6.67 8.45 -2.04
N HIS A 62 5.81 7.46 -2.25
CA HIS A 62 5.51 6.89 -3.56
C HIS A 62 5.15 7.93 -4.64
N PRO A 63 4.21 8.88 -4.44
CA PRO A 63 3.90 9.90 -5.45
C PRO A 63 5.08 10.85 -5.73
N ILE A 64 5.97 11.08 -4.77
CA ILE A 64 7.17 11.92 -4.94
C ILE A 64 8.14 11.22 -5.87
N ILE A 65 8.40 9.94 -5.63
CA ILE A 65 9.30 9.11 -6.45
C ILE A 65 8.76 8.98 -7.87
N ILE A 66 7.45 8.73 -8.01
CA ILE A 66 6.77 8.69 -9.32
C ILE A 66 6.96 10.01 -10.07
N ARG A 67 6.70 11.15 -9.42
CA ARG A 67 6.86 12.46 -10.07
C ARG A 67 8.30 12.70 -10.50
N MET A 68 9.27 12.39 -9.65
CA MET A 68 10.69 12.51 -10.00
C MET A 68 11.05 11.63 -11.20
N TYR A 69 10.56 10.38 -11.20
CA TYR A 69 10.77 9.45 -12.31
C TYR A 69 10.21 10.00 -13.62
N TYR A 70 8.97 10.49 -13.64
CA TYR A 70 8.38 11.04 -14.86
C TYR A 70 9.01 12.37 -15.30
N TYR A 71 9.44 13.21 -14.35
CA TYR A 71 10.09 14.49 -14.67
C TYR A 71 11.45 14.29 -15.36
N GLN A 72 12.19 13.25 -14.97
CA GLN A 72 13.50 12.91 -15.55
C GLN A 72 13.38 12.23 -16.93
N ARG A 73 12.17 11.79 -17.32
CA ARG A 73 11.96 11.03 -18.56
C ARG A 73 11.66 11.97 -19.72
N THR A 74 12.46 11.86 -20.78
CA THR A 74 12.31 12.63 -22.03
C THR A 74 11.71 11.82 -23.19
N ALA A 75 11.61 10.50 -23.06
CA ALA A 75 11.12 9.59 -24.11
C ALA A 75 9.78 8.92 -23.73
N LEU A 76 8.97 8.59 -24.74
CA LEU A 76 7.70 7.85 -24.55
C LEU A 76 7.97 6.39 -24.13
N ILE A 77 7.23 5.93 -23.13
CA ILE A 77 7.26 4.54 -22.66
C ILE A 77 6.41 3.69 -23.60
N HIS A 78 7.01 2.65 -24.17
CA HIS A 78 6.24 1.66 -24.93
C HIS A 78 5.48 0.75 -23.95
N TYR A 79 4.15 0.68 -24.09
CA TYR A 79 3.33 -0.10 -23.18
C TYR A 79 3.45 -1.60 -23.49
N SER A 80 4.27 -2.29 -22.70
CA SER A 80 4.39 -3.75 -22.68
C SER A 80 4.11 -4.26 -21.27
N ALA A 81 3.49 -5.44 -21.15
CA ALA A 81 3.18 -6.04 -19.86
C ALA A 81 4.43 -6.22 -18.99
N VAL A 82 5.55 -6.63 -19.60
CA VAL A 82 6.83 -6.86 -18.90
C VAL A 82 7.43 -5.53 -18.39
N GLU A 83 7.42 -4.50 -19.24
CA GLU A 83 7.89 -3.16 -18.87
C GLU A 83 7.03 -2.56 -17.74
N HIS A 84 5.71 -2.69 -17.85
CA HIS A 84 4.81 -2.17 -16.83
C HIS A 84 5.00 -2.84 -15.47
N LEU A 85 5.15 -4.18 -15.45
CA LEU A 85 5.44 -4.93 -14.23
C LEU A 85 6.80 -4.53 -13.63
N THR A 86 7.82 -4.35 -14.47
CA THR A 86 9.15 -3.96 -14.02
C THR A 86 9.16 -2.57 -13.40
N ILE A 87 8.45 -1.61 -14.02
CA ILE A 87 8.28 -0.25 -13.48
C ILE A 87 7.49 -0.29 -12.17
N PHE A 88 6.42 -1.09 -12.08
CA PHE A 88 5.65 -1.23 -10.85
C PHE A 88 6.49 -1.77 -9.69
N VAL A 89 7.21 -2.88 -9.91
CA VAL A 89 8.03 -3.51 -8.87
C VAL A 89 9.18 -2.59 -8.43
N SER A 90 9.84 -1.91 -9.37
CA SER A 90 10.93 -0.98 -9.04
C SER A 90 10.42 0.23 -8.25
N MET A 91 9.31 0.86 -8.66
CA MET A 91 8.72 1.99 -7.92
C MET A 91 8.28 1.58 -6.50
N ALA A 92 7.69 0.40 -6.36
CA ALA A 92 7.35 -0.13 -5.05
C ALA A 92 8.61 -0.34 -4.18
N ALA A 93 9.65 -0.97 -4.72
CA ALA A 93 10.89 -1.22 -4.01
C ALA A 93 11.58 0.09 -3.56
N TYR A 94 11.67 1.09 -4.43
CA TYR A 94 12.23 2.40 -4.08
C TYR A 94 11.40 3.11 -3.01
N SER A 95 10.07 3.03 -3.08
CA SER A 95 9.19 3.66 -2.10
C SER A 95 9.35 3.04 -0.71
N TYR A 96 9.42 1.72 -0.61
CA TYR A 96 9.69 1.06 0.66
C TYR A 96 11.10 1.34 1.20
N ALA A 97 12.11 1.42 0.33
CA ALA A 97 13.48 1.76 0.74
C ALA A 97 13.57 3.18 1.33
N VAL A 98 12.98 4.18 0.66
CA VAL A 98 12.95 5.56 1.16
C VAL A 98 12.15 5.67 2.45
N SER A 99 11.01 4.99 2.54
CA SER A 99 10.17 5.06 3.75
C SER A 99 10.77 4.34 4.94
N PHE A 100 11.56 3.28 4.70
CA PHE A 100 12.37 2.68 5.76
C PHE A 100 13.41 3.67 6.29
N ALA A 101 14.11 4.40 5.41
CA ALA A 101 15.06 5.43 5.82
C ALA A 101 14.39 6.57 6.60
N LEU A 102 13.22 7.05 6.16
CA LEU A 102 12.48 8.11 6.86
C LEU A 102 11.99 7.65 8.23
N ASN A 103 11.46 6.42 8.34
CA ASN A 103 11.04 5.86 9.61
C ASN A 103 12.21 5.76 10.60
N LEU A 104 13.38 5.30 10.13
CA LEU A 104 14.59 5.19 10.96
C LEU A 104 15.09 6.56 11.44
N LEU A 105 15.06 7.57 10.58
CA LEU A 105 15.62 8.91 10.85
C LEU A 105 14.66 9.86 11.56
N ILE A 106 13.34 9.69 11.42
CA ILE A 106 12.34 10.66 11.90
C ILE A 106 11.43 10.04 12.96
N GLU A 107 10.76 8.94 12.65
CA GLU A 107 9.74 8.33 13.52
C GLU A 107 10.37 7.72 14.79
N LEU A 108 11.51 7.04 14.67
CA LEU A 108 12.21 6.47 15.84
C LEU A 108 12.74 7.53 16.82
N PRO A 109 13.46 8.59 16.41
CA PRO A 109 13.93 9.61 17.35
C PRO A 109 12.76 10.42 17.94
N SER A 110 11.78 10.83 17.13
CA SER A 110 10.62 11.57 17.63
C SER A 110 9.79 10.76 18.64
N GLY A 111 9.60 9.46 18.40
CA GLY A 111 8.93 8.58 19.35
C GLY A 111 9.66 8.47 20.70
N ARG A 112 11.00 8.41 20.69
CA ARG A 112 11.81 8.40 21.91
C ARG A 112 11.72 9.73 22.66
N LEU A 113 11.77 10.85 21.96
CA LEU A 113 11.66 12.18 22.54
C LEU A 113 10.29 12.41 23.21
N ILE A 114 9.20 11.99 22.55
CA ILE A 114 7.84 12.08 23.10
C ILE A 114 7.70 11.24 24.35
N LYS A 115 8.24 10.01 24.35
CA LYS A 115 8.20 9.13 25.53
C LYS A 115 8.97 9.73 26.71
N LEU A 116 10.12 10.36 26.44
CA LEU A 116 10.91 11.07 27.45
C LEU A 116 10.15 12.28 28.01
N ALA A 117 9.47 13.04 27.15
CA ALA A 117 8.68 14.20 27.54
C ALA A 117 7.44 13.84 28.38
N MET A 118 6.77 12.72 28.08
CA MET A 118 5.60 12.23 28.84
C MET A 118 5.94 11.50 30.14
N THR A 119 7.21 11.12 30.36
CA THR A 119 7.64 10.44 31.60
C THR A 119 8.01 11.45 32.72
N ARG A 120 7.66 12.73 32.55
CA ARG A 120 7.73 13.78 33.57
C ARG A 120 6.32 14.19 33.98
#